data_AF-A0A553JLK8-F1
#
_entry.id   AF-A0A553JLK8-F1
#
_cell.length_a   1.000
_cell.length_b   1.000
_cell.length_c   1.000
_cell.angle_alpha   90.00
_cell.angle_beta   90.00
_cell.angle_gamma   90.00
#
_symmetry.space_group_name_H-M   'P 1'
#
loop_
_entity.id
_entity.type
_entity.pdbx_description
1 polymer ?
#
loop_
_entity_poly.entity_id
_entity_poly.type
_entity_poly.pdbx_seq_one_letter_code
_entity_poly.pdbx_strand_id
1 'polypeptide(L)'
;MESFFHITSVLTGVLGCITWLGLMLASLPGAEVSKSIYARMIRGMFYVHPVLVIMTVCLIRYYVDSVPVALLLAAVPLLPIGLMWLIFGLWERSKVK
;
A
#
# COMPACT_ATOMS: atom_id res chain seq x y z
N MET A 1 25.99 -5.37 2.59
CA MET A 1 25.17 -4.20 2.20
C MET A 1 23.89 -4.65 1.47
N GLU A 2 24.00 -5.55 0.48
CA GLU A 2 22.83 -6.09 -0.24
C GLU A 2 21.77 -6.76 0.65
N SER A 3 22.18 -7.59 1.64
CA SER A 3 21.21 -8.22 2.54
C SER A 3 20.45 -7.20 3.40
N PHE A 4 21.10 -6.12 3.81
CA PHE A 4 20.45 -5.04 4.57
C PHE A 4 19.40 -4.34 3.71
N PHE A 5 19.73 -4.05 2.45
CA PHE A 5 18.85 -3.43 1.47
C PHE A 5 17.62 -4.30 1.13
N HIS A 6 17.83 -5.61 0.95
CA HIS A 6 16.75 -6.56 0.77
C HIS A 6 15.81 -6.60 1.98
N ILE A 7 16.35 -6.56 3.19
CA ILE A 7 15.53 -6.55 4.42
C ILE A 7 14.75 -5.22 4.52
N THR A 8 15.37 -4.07 4.23
CA THR A 8 14.69 -2.76 4.34
C THR A 8 13.58 -2.60 3.30
N SER A 9 13.80 -3.07 2.08
CA SER A 9 12.80 -2.99 1.00
C SER A 9 11.58 -3.88 1.29
N VAL A 10 11.80 -5.12 1.74
CA VAL A 10 10.72 -6.02 2.16
C VAL A 10 9.96 -5.45 3.35
N LEU A 11 10.66 -4.94 4.37
CA LEU A 11 10.01 -4.32 5.52
C LEU A 11 9.21 -3.07 5.14
N THR A 12 9.70 -2.23 4.24
CA THR A 12 9.00 -1.03 3.77
C THR A 12 7.70 -1.40 3.05
N GLY A 13 7.74 -2.41 2.17
CA GLY A 13 6.54 -2.90 1.49
C GLY A 13 5.53 -3.51 2.46
N VAL A 14 5.98 -4.39 3.35
CA VAL A 14 5.12 -5.07 4.33
C VAL A 14 4.51 -4.09 5.33
N LEU A 15 5.32 -3.20 5.91
CA LEU A 15 4.84 -2.19 6.85
C LEU A 15 3.90 -1.21 6.17
N GLY A 16 4.20 -0.77 4.95
CA GLY A 16 3.30 0.07 4.17
C GLY A 16 1.92 -0.56 3.98
N CYS A 17 1.86 -1.83 3.56
CA CYS A 17 0.60 -2.55 3.42
C CYS A 17 -0.14 -2.76 4.76
N ILE A 18 0.57 -3.09 5.83
CA ILE A 18 -0.02 -3.28 7.17
C ILE A 18 -0.55 -1.96 7.74
N THR A 19 0.20 -0.86 7.60
CA THR A 19 -0.22 0.47 8.03
C THR A 19 -1.44 0.92 7.23
N TRP A 20 -1.50 0.61 5.93
CA TRP A 20 -2.67 0.90 5.10
C TRP A 20 -3.92 0.16 5.58
N LEU A 21 -3.80 -1.15 5.80
CA LEU A 21 -4.89 -1.96 6.36
C LEU A 21 -5.30 -1.48 7.75
N GLY A 22 -4.33 -1.13 8.60
CA GLY A 22 -4.56 -0.56 9.92
C GLY A 22 -5.32 0.76 9.87
N LEU A 23 -4.98 1.66 8.95
CA LEU A 23 -5.65 2.96 8.80
C LEU A 23 -7.04 2.86 8.16
N MET A 24 -7.27 1.84 7.33
CA MET A 24 -8.58 1.49 6.80
C MET A 24 -9.50 0.92 7.89
N LEU A 25 -8.96 0.10 8.80
CA LEU A 25 -9.71 -0.51 9.89
C LEU A 25 -9.89 0.43 11.10
N ALA A 26 -8.94 1.35 11.32
CA ALA A 26 -9.04 2.41 12.31
C ALA A 26 -10.31 3.22 12.05
N SER A 27 -11.24 3.16 12.99
CA SER A 27 -12.65 3.53 12.82
C SER A 27 -12.86 4.92 12.21
N LEU A 28 -13.86 5.02 11.33
CA LEU A 28 -14.66 6.24 11.23
C LEU A 28 -15.71 6.11 12.34
N PRO A 29 -15.70 6.98 13.38
CA PRO A 29 -16.66 6.90 14.46
C PRO A 29 -18.10 7.01 13.90
N GLY A 30 -18.96 6.07 14.29
CA GLY A 30 -20.39 6.07 13.95
C GLY A 30 -20.80 5.48 12.60
N ALA A 31 -19.87 5.00 11.76
CA ALA A 31 -20.21 4.45 10.44
C ALA A 31 -20.08 2.91 10.38
N GLU A 32 -21.18 2.23 10.03
CA GLU A 32 -21.17 0.81 9.68
C GLU A 32 -20.08 0.52 8.63
N VAL A 33 -19.34 -0.57 8.83
CA VAL A 33 -18.23 -0.98 7.96
C VAL A 33 -18.68 -1.13 6.51
N SER A 34 -19.92 -1.59 6.27
CA SER A 34 -20.45 -1.80 4.92
C SER A 34 -20.78 -0.51 4.16
N LYS A 35 -21.13 0.57 4.87
CA LYS A 35 -21.51 1.85 4.26
C LYS A 35 -20.31 2.78 4.03
N SER A 36 -19.20 2.54 4.72
CA SER A 36 -18.04 3.46 4.75
C SER A 36 -16.75 2.89 4.17
N ILE A 37 -16.79 1.70 3.55
CA ILE A 37 -15.59 1.03 3.04
C ILE A 37 -14.80 1.87 2.02
N TYR A 38 -15.51 2.58 1.14
CA TYR A 38 -14.89 3.51 0.18
C TYR A 38 -14.11 4.64 0.88
N ALA A 39 -14.74 5.31 1.85
CA ALA A 39 -14.11 6.40 2.59
C ALA A 39 -12.90 5.93 3.42
N ARG A 40 -13.00 4.73 4.02
CA ARG A 40 -11.90 4.10 4.77
C ARG A 40 -10.70 3.76 3.89
N MET A 41 -10.95 3.24 2.69
CA MET A 41 -9.89 2.92 1.72
C MET A 41 -9.21 4.15 1.16
N ILE A 42 -9.98 5.16 0.76
CA ILE A 42 -9.44 6.44 0.27
C ILE A 42 -8.58 7.09 1.35
N ARG A 43 -9.06 7.10 2.60
CA ARG A 43 -8.29 7.64 3.74
C ARG A 43 -6.99 6.87 3.95
N GLY A 44 -7.04 5.54 3.98
CA GLY A 44 -5.84 4.71 4.11
C GLY A 44 -4.84 5.02 2.99
N MET A 45 -5.30 5.08 1.74
CA MET A 45 -4.46 5.37 0.58
C MET A 45 -3.82 6.76 0.67
N PHE A 46 -4.59 7.77 1.08
CA PHE A 46 -4.11 9.14 1.20
C PHE A 46 -2.93 9.28 2.17
N TYR A 47 -2.96 8.58 3.31
CA TYR A 47 -1.89 8.64 4.30
C TYR A 47 -0.70 7.77 3.97
N VAL A 48 -0.93 6.58 3.39
CA VAL A 48 0.14 5.60 3.21
C VAL A 48 0.86 5.75 1.88
N HIS A 49 0.14 6.05 0.80
CA HIS A 49 0.70 6.02 -0.54
C HIS A 49 1.82 7.05 -0.76
N PRO A 50 1.70 8.32 -0.33
CA PRO A 50 2.79 9.30 -0.48
C PRO A 50 4.05 8.89 0.29
N VAL A 51 3.90 8.35 1.51
CA VAL A 51 5.02 7.90 2.34
C VAL A 51 5.75 6.74 1.66
N LEU A 52 5.00 5.76 1.15
CA LEU A 52 5.53 4.62 0.41
C LEU A 52 6.29 5.06 -0.85
N VAL A 53 5.72 5.99 -1.64
CA VAL A 53 6.38 6.53 -2.83
C VAL A 53 7.69 7.23 -2.46
N ILE A 54 7.69 8.11 -1.46
CA ILE A 54 8.88 8.84 -1.03
C ILE A 54 9.96 7.87 -0.55
N MET A 55 9.61 6.90 0.31
CA MET A 55 10.55 5.90 0.79
C MET A 55 11.14 5.05 -0.34
N THR A 56 10.31 4.59 -1.28
CA THR A 56 10.76 3.82 -2.44
C THR A 56 11.72 4.63 -3.31
N VAL A 57 11.41 5.90 -3.60
CA VAL A 57 12.30 6.78 -4.38
C VAL A 57 13.63 7.00 -3.67
N CYS A 58 13.61 7.21 -2.34
CA CYS A 58 14.83 7.32 -1.54
C CYS A 58 15.66 6.02 -1.57
N LEU A 59 15.02 4.86 -1.40
CA LEU A 59 15.69 3.57 -1.47
C LEU A 59 16.36 3.35 -2.83
N ILE A 60 15.65 3.64 -3.92
CA ILE A 60 16.20 3.53 -5.28
C ILE A 60 17.38 4.49 -5.46
N ARG A 61 17.22 5.77 -5.09
CA ARG A 61 18.24 6.80 -5.31
C ARG A 61 19.54 6.55 -4.54
N TYR A 62 19.44 6.07 -3.30
CA TYR A 62 20.60 6.01 -2.40
C TYR A 62 21.26 4.63 -2.31
N TYR A 63 20.56 3.57 -2.74
CA TYR A 63 21.00 2.21 -2.46
C TYR A 63 20.83 1.22 -3.63
N VAL A 64 20.31 1.65 -4.79
CA VAL A 64 20.09 0.77 -5.95
C VAL A 64 20.87 1.24 -7.16
N ASP A 65 21.88 0.45 -7.52
CA ASP A 65 22.66 0.68 -8.74
C ASP A 65 22.13 -0.11 -9.95
N SER A 66 21.27 -1.12 -9.72
CA SER A 66 20.76 -1.99 -10.78
C SER A 66 19.35 -1.64 -11.23
N VAL A 67 19.19 -1.43 -12.55
CA VAL A 67 17.90 -1.10 -13.19
C VAL A 67 16.79 -2.13 -12.89
N PRO A 68 17.03 -3.46 -12.92
CA PRO A 68 15.98 -4.44 -12.63
C PRO A 68 15.45 -4.35 -11.20
N VAL A 69 16.33 -4.10 -10.22
CA VAL A 69 15.92 -3.97 -8.81
C VAL A 69 15.17 -2.67 -8.59
N ALA A 70 15.58 -1.59 -9.26
CA ALA A 70 14.85 -0.32 -9.22
C ALA A 70 13.42 -0.46 -9.76
N LEU A 71 13.23 -1.21 -10.85
CA LEU A 71 11.91 -1.51 -11.41
C LEU A 71 11.04 -2.33 -10.45
N LEU A 72 11.61 -3.34 -9.79
CA LEU A 72 10.90 -4.13 -8.78
C LEU A 72 10.45 -3.27 -7.59
N LEU A 73 11.30 -2.36 -7.13
CA LEU A 73 10.98 -1.44 -6.04
C LEU A 73 9.90 -0.44 -6.43
N ALA A 74 9.90 0.04 -7.68
CA ALA A 74 8.87 0.92 -8.20
C ALA A 74 7.47 0.27 -8.21
N ALA A 75 7.37 -1.06 -8.19
CA ALA A 75 6.10 -1.77 -8.07
C ALA A 75 5.53 -1.75 -6.64
N VAL A 76 6.36 -1.56 -5.61
CA VAL A 76 5.94 -1.58 -4.20
C VAL A 76 4.82 -0.57 -3.90
N PRO A 77 4.92 0.73 -4.28
CA PRO A 77 3.83 1.69 -4.05
C PRO A 77 2.56 1.40 -4.87
N LEU A 78 2.62 0.54 -5.89
CA LEU A 78 1.45 0.13 -6.68
C LEU A 78 0.64 -0.98 -5.98
N LEU A 79 1.24 -1.72 -5.04
CA LEU A 79 0.57 -2.83 -4.36
C LEU A 79 -0.71 -2.41 -3.63
N PRO A 80 -0.74 -1.30 -2.83
CA PRO A 80 -1.97 -0.84 -2.19
C PRO A 80 -3.06 -0.44 -3.19
N ILE A 81 -2.68 0.12 -4.35
CA ILE A 81 -3.62 0.48 -5.42
C ILE A 81 -4.25 -0.80 -6.01
N GLY A 82 -3.43 -1.80 -6.32
CA GLY A 82 -3.90 -3.09 -6.85
C GLY A 82 -4.82 -3.83 -5.86
N LEU A 83 -4.46 -3.82 -4.58
CA LEU A 83 -5.30 -4.36 -3.49
C LEU A 83 -6.64 -3.63 -3.39
N MET A 84 -6.63 -2.30 -3.44
CA MET A 84 -7.84 -1.49 -3.42
C MET A 84 -8.77 -1.85 -4.59
N TRP A 85 -8.21 -1.97 -5.80
CA TRP A 85 -8.96 -2.38 -7.00
C TRP A 85 -9.57 -3.77 -6.85
N LEU A 86 -8.79 -4.75 -6.37
CA LEU A 86 -9.28 -6.11 -6.12
C LEU A 86 -10.44 -6.13 -5.13
N ILE A 87 -10.32 -5.40 -4.01
CA ILE A 87 -11.37 -5.39 -2.99
C ILE A 87 -12.64 -4.74 -3.53
N PHE A 88 -12.54 -3.64 -4.27
CA PHE A 88 -13.72 -3.04 -4.92
C PHE A 88 -14.36 -3.96 -5.94
N GLY A 89 -13.56 -4.62 -6.79
CA GLY A 89 -14.07 -5.58 -7.77
C GLY A 89 -14.78 -6.78 -7.12
N LEU A 90 -14.25 -7.29 -6.01
CA LEU A 90 -14.88 -8.37 -5.23
C LEU A 90 -16.14 -7.90 -4.51
N TRP A 91 -16.11 -6.70 -3.94
CA TRP A 91 -17.24 -6.10 -3.23
C TRP A 91 -18.43 -5.83 -4.16
N GLU A 92 -18.18 -5.30 -5.35
CA GLU A 92 -19.21 -5.03 -6.35
C GLU A 92 -19.86 -6.34 -6.84
N ARG A 93 -19.06 -7.37 -7.13
CA ARG A 93 -19.58 -8.71 -7.48
C ARG A 93 -20.44 -9.32 -6.36
N SER A 94 -20.13 -9.04 -5.10
CA SER A 94 -20.89 -9.55 -3.95
C SER A 94 -22.27 -8.89 -3.81
N LYS A 95 -22.41 -7.63 -4.24
CA LYS A 95 -23.69 -6.88 -4.20
C LYS A 95 -24.70 -7.25 -5.30
N VAL A 96 -24.26 -7.97 -6.32
CA VAL A 96 -25.09 -8.39 -7.47
C VAL A 96 -25.76 -9.76 -7.22
N LYS A 97 -25.57 -10.36 -6.04
CA LYS A 97 -26.35 -11.50 -5.54
C LYS A 97 -27.46 -11.04 -4.61
#